data_AF-A0A257LI56-F1
#
_entry.id   AF-A0A257LI56-F1
#
_cell.length_a   1.000
_cell.length_b   1.000
_cell.length_c   1.000
_cell.angle_alpha   90.00
_cell.angle_beta   90.00
_cell.angle_gamma   90.00
#
_symmetry.space_group_name_H-M   'P 1'
#
loop_
_entity.id
_entity.type
_entity.pdbx_description
1 polymer ?
#
loop_
_entity_poly.entity_id
_entity_poly.type
_entity_poly.pdbx_seq_one_letter_code
_entity_poly.pdbx_strand_id
1 'polypeptide(L)'
;MACTCLPAAAALREWQVVQDYVTLIDADPATCARLKMPIGQRINPFISYTGIATDFGFVGPGERTMTWQPGHVCVRFGMDSWGGIWHSLEGTGGESARTLDFTRAYPPFIATAYQPKVTGLRLRGNGRGKVGIEIKDAAQAVLWSDKWTLDAEEDSDFIRPLPPLRRAKFLNWTSLAGCRMCLDQVALEIELPDLPTELRVFLKSYAKLARCHDARTGLVKDRAHAPGGAFDSVPASAMFCLASAVAAELGIVDHAYAAELLRRTERIMGAVEPSSGLLPHFVRID
;
A
#
# COMPACT_ATOMS: atom_id res chain seq x y z
N MET A 1 7.89 42.74 27.63
CA MET A 1 7.00 41.61 27.30
C MET A 1 7.73 40.70 26.34
N ALA A 2 8.19 39.54 26.80
CA ALA A 2 8.77 38.53 25.92
C ALA A 2 7.63 37.78 25.24
N CYS A 3 7.57 37.84 23.91
CA CYS A 3 6.66 37.03 23.11
C CYS A 3 7.23 35.61 23.06
N THR A 4 6.76 34.75 23.96
CA THR A 4 7.03 33.31 23.89
C THR A 4 6.27 32.73 22.70
N CYS A 5 6.96 32.54 21.59
CA CYS A 5 6.48 31.67 20.51
C CYS A 5 6.27 30.28 21.12
N LEU A 6 5.01 29.84 21.19
CA LEU A 6 4.70 28.45 21.49
C LEU A 6 5.42 27.58 20.45
N PRO A 7 6.08 26.47 20.85
CA PRO A 7 6.68 25.56 19.89
C PRO A 7 5.59 25.07 18.92
N ALA A 8 5.89 25.08 17.63
CA ALA A 8 4.99 24.52 16.63
C ALA A 8 4.64 23.09 17.03
N ALA A 9 3.35 22.73 16.96
CA ALA A 9 2.90 21.36 17.22
C ALA A 9 3.70 20.39 16.34
N ALA A 10 4.23 19.31 16.94
CA ALA A 10 4.96 18.31 16.19
C ALA A 10 4.05 17.69 15.12
N ALA A 11 4.55 17.57 13.89
CA ALA A 11 3.80 16.98 12.80
C ALA A 11 3.34 15.55 13.18
N LEU A 12 2.06 15.24 12.92
CA LEU A 12 1.51 13.92 13.18
C LEU A 12 2.17 12.90 12.26
N ARG A 13 2.72 11.83 12.84
CA ARG A 13 3.35 10.71 12.11
C ARG A 13 2.63 9.42 12.38
N GLU A 14 2.44 8.63 11.33
CA GLU A 14 1.75 7.35 11.38
C GLU A 14 2.42 6.32 10.48
N TRP A 15 2.16 5.04 10.74
CA TRP A 15 2.65 3.95 9.91
C TRP A 15 1.63 3.53 8.85
N GLN A 16 1.91 3.82 7.59
CA GLN A 16 1.20 3.24 6.47
C GLN A 16 1.79 1.87 6.15
N VAL A 17 1.03 0.83 6.49
CA VAL A 17 1.39 -0.55 6.17
C VAL A 17 1.53 -0.73 4.66
N VAL A 18 2.71 -1.19 4.23
CA VAL A 18 2.98 -1.65 2.85
C VAL A 18 2.40 -3.04 2.71
N GLN A 19 2.83 -3.94 3.59
CA GLN A 19 2.34 -5.29 3.70
C GLN A 19 2.33 -5.70 5.17
N ASP A 20 1.22 -6.30 5.58
CA ASP A 20 1.11 -7.02 6.83
C ASP A 20 0.98 -8.50 6.50
N TYR A 21 1.94 -9.30 6.95
CA TYR A 21 1.89 -10.76 6.84
C TYR A 21 0.97 -11.35 7.92
N VAL A 22 0.54 -10.52 8.87
CA VAL A 22 -0.58 -10.77 9.76
C VAL A 22 -1.81 -10.04 9.21
N THR A 23 -2.98 -10.66 9.23
CA THR A 23 -4.19 -9.85 9.40
C THR A 23 -5.02 -10.57 10.42
N LEU A 24 -4.94 -10.11 11.66
CA LEU A 24 -5.89 -10.46 12.71
C LEU A 24 -7.14 -9.63 12.42
N ILE A 25 -8.07 -10.17 11.64
CA ILE A 25 -9.40 -9.58 11.51
C ILE A 25 -10.24 -9.95 12.74
N ASP A 26 -9.90 -11.05 13.41
CA ASP A 26 -10.53 -11.46 14.65
C ASP A 26 -9.74 -10.98 15.87
N ALA A 27 -10.44 -10.35 16.81
CA ALA A 27 -9.90 -9.91 18.10
C ALA A 27 -9.42 -11.07 18.99
N ASP A 28 -9.82 -12.31 18.67
CA ASP A 28 -9.40 -13.51 19.38
C ASP A 28 -8.38 -14.31 18.54
N PRO A 29 -7.10 -14.37 18.97
CA PRO A 29 -6.09 -15.21 18.36
C PRO A 29 -6.50 -16.69 18.26
N ALA A 30 -7.33 -17.19 19.16
CA ALA A 30 -7.79 -18.58 19.19
C ALA A 30 -8.85 -18.90 18.12
N THR A 31 -9.52 -17.90 17.54
CA THR A 31 -10.49 -18.08 16.44
C THR A 31 -9.93 -17.69 15.07
N CYS A 32 -8.84 -16.93 15.04
CA CYS A 32 -8.21 -16.50 13.80
C CYS A 32 -7.76 -17.69 12.94
N ALA A 33 -8.49 -17.96 11.85
CA ALA A 33 -8.20 -19.06 10.92
C ALA A 33 -6.77 -19.00 10.34
N ARG A 34 -6.15 -17.82 10.32
CA ARG A 34 -4.77 -17.61 9.84
C ARG A 34 -3.69 -18.02 10.83
N LEU A 35 -3.94 -17.89 12.13
CA LEU A 35 -3.04 -18.43 13.15
C LEU A 35 -3.07 -19.96 13.20
N LYS A 36 -4.10 -20.57 12.60
CA LYS A 36 -4.28 -22.02 12.48
C LYS A 36 -3.78 -22.59 11.16
N MET A 37 -3.15 -21.79 10.29
CA MET A 37 -2.60 -22.33 9.04
C MET A 37 -1.43 -23.29 9.34
N PRO A 38 -1.45 -24.51 8.77
CA PRO A 38 -0.34 -25.45 8.86
C PRO A 38 0.99 -24.81 8.46
N ILE A 39 2.01 -25.03 9.27
CA ILE A 39 3.39 -24.63 8.98
C ILE A 39 3.79 -25.20 7.60
N GLY A 40 4.29 -24.33 6.71
CA GLY A 40 4.73 -24.72 5.37
C GLY A 40 3.65 -24.68 4.28
N GLN A 41 2.38 -24.36 4.61
CA GLN A 41 1.38 -24.08 3.59
C GLN A 41 1.67 -22.73 2.90
N ARG A 42 1.59 -22.68 1.57
CA ARG A 42 1.61 -21.42 0.83
C ARG A 42 0.34 -20.62 1.18
N ILE A 43 0.51 -19.45 1.79
CA ILE A 43 -0.58 -18.49 1.94
C ILE A 43 -1.01 -18.03 0.56
N ASN A 44 -2.33 -18.04 0.33
CA ASN A 44 -2.89 -17.29 -0.77
C ASN A 44 -2.70 -15.79 -0.43
N PRO A 45 -1.86 -15.02 -1.15
CA PRO A 45 -1.64 -13.59 -0.85
C PRO A 45 -2.93 -12.75 -0.99
N PHE A 46 -4.01 -13.35 -1.51
CA PHE A 46 -5.24 -12.69 -1.95
C PHE A 46 -6.39 -12.66 -0.93
N ILE A 47 -6.16 -12.92 0.37
CA ILE A 47 -7.24 -13.08 1.37
C ILE A 47 -7.41 -11.89 2.33
N SER A 48 -6.52 -10.89 2.36
CA SER A 48 -6.72 -9.61 3.08
C SER A 48 -5.81 -8.50 2.55
N TYR A 49 -6.39 -7.36 2.17
CA TYR A 49 -5.71 -6.24 1.48
C TYR A 49 -5.70 -4.95 2.31
N THR A 50 -5.18 -5.03 3.53
CA THR A 50 -5.14 -3.86 4.43
C THR A 50 -4.03 -2.89 4.04
N GLY A 51 -2.90 -3.40 3.54
CA GLY A 51 -1.74 -2.62 3.11
C GLY A 51 -1.90 -1.91 1.75
N ILE A 52 -0.91 -1.09 1.40
CA ILE A 52 -0.90 -0.37 0.12
C ILE A 52 -0.31 -1.19 -1.04
N ALA A 53 0.50 -2.21 -0.74
CA ALA A 53 1.19 -3.00 -1.75
C ALA A 53 0.57 -4.41 -1.88
N THR A 54 -0.66 -4.43 -2.36
CA THR A 54 -1.46 -5.65 -2.49
C THR A 54 -1.00 -6.57 -3.62
N ASP A 55 -0.15 -6.07 -4.52
CA ASP A 55 0.51 -6.85 -5.56
C ASP A 55 1.99 -7.02 -5.17
N PHE A 56 2.39 -8.26 -4.92
CA PHE A 56 3.71 -8.63 -4.43
C PHE A 56 4.04 -10.07 -4.85
N GLY A 57 5.31 -10.43 -4.76
CA GLY A 57 5.74 -11.78 -5.07
C GLY A 57 7.12 -12.09 -4.53
N PHE A 58 7.52 -13.35 -4.60
CA PHE A 58 8.84 -13.78 -4.16
C PHE A 58 9.92 -13.41 -5.19
N VAL A 59 11.16 -13.27 -4.71
CA VAL A 59 12.35 -13.10 -5.55
C VAL A 59 13.49 -13.99 -5.06
N GLY A 60 14.38 -14.33 -5.99
CA GLY A 60 15.66 -14.97 -5.71
C GLY A 60 15.61 -16.50 -5.70
N PRO A 61 16.79 -17.15 -5.79
CA PRO A 61 16.89 -18.62 -5.90
C PRO A 61 16.36 -19.36 -4.66
N GLY A 62 16.35 -18.71 -3.49
CA GLY A 62 15.84 -19.23 -2.24
C GLY A 62 14.32 -19.09 -2.05
N GLU A 63 13.58 -18.52 -3.00
CA GLU A 63 12.14 -18.25 -2.83
C GLU A 63 11.33 -19.50 -2.41
N ARG A 64 11.74 -20.68 -2.88
CA ARG A 64 11.02 -21.94 -2.62
C ARG A 64 11.19 -22.44 -1.19
N THR A 65 12.21 -21.95 -0.49
CA THR A 65 12.49 -22.32 0.90
C THR A 65 11.99 -21.27 1.89
N MET A 66 11.41 -20.17 1.41
CA MET A 66 10.69 -19.22 2.25
C MET A 66 9.38 -19.88 2.70
N THR A 67 9.12 -19.82 4.01
CA THR A 67 7.96 -20.46 4.61
C THR A 67 7.11 -19.44 5.34
N TRP A 68 5.81 -19.69 5.36
CA TRP A 68 4.89 -18.94 6.20
C TRP A 68 4.74 -19.68 7.52
N GLN A 69 4.93 -18.95 8.61
CA GLN A 69 4.52 -19.35 9.95
C GLN A 69 3.36 -18.44 10.38
N PRO A 70 2.55 -18.80 11.38
CA PRO A 70 1.51 -17.91 11.91
C PRO A 70 2.05 -16.49 12.12
N GLY A 71 1.56 -15.57 11.30
CA GLY A 71 1.92 -14.15 11.33
C GLY A 71 3.26 -13.74 10.73
N HIS A 72 4.04 -14.65 10.13
CA HIS A 72 5.40 -14.33 9.68
C HIS A 72 5.75 -14.95 8.32
N VAL A 73 6.54 -14.23 7.53
CA VAL A 73 7.38 -14.79 6.48
C VAL A 73 8.74 -15.12 7.09
N CYS A 74 9.08 -16.40 7.13
CA CYS A 74 10.33 -16.88 7.66
C CYS A 74 11.26 -17.38 6.56
N VAL A 75 12.53 -17.03 6.70
CA VAL A 75 13.62 -17.44 5.82
C VAL A 75 14.69 -18.15 6.64
N ARG A 76 15.22 -19.24 6.07
CA ARG A 76 16.36 -19.97 6.61
C ARG A 76 17.25 -20.37 5.46
N PHE A 77 18.16 -19.47 5.09
CA PHE A 77 19.04 -19.68 3.96
C PHE A 77 20.40 -20.20 4.41
N GLY A 78 20.93 -21.18 3.67
CA GLY A 78 22.33 -21.59 3.79
C GLY A 78 23.26 -20.49 3.28
N MET A 79 24.57 -20.77 3.26
CA MET A 79 25.58 -19.80 2.85
C MET A 79 25.57 -19.49 1.35
N ASP A 80 24.90 -20.31 0.53
CA ASP A 80 24.89 -20.19 -0.94
C ASP A 80 23.54 -19.73 -1.52
N SER A 81 22.64 -19.20 -0.69
CA SER A 81 21.28 -18.83 -1.12
C SER A 81 20.85 -17.47 -0.59
N TRP A 82 19.99 -16.81 -1.36
CA TRP A 82 19.31 -15.57 -0.98
C TRP A 82 17.89 -15.60 -1.55
N GLY A 83 17.03 -14.77 -1.00
CA GLY A 83 15.65 -14.67 -1.45
C GLY A 83 14.93 -13.52 -0.74
N GLY A 84 13.71 -13.23 -1.16
CA GLY A 84 12.99 -12.08 -0.64
C GLY A 84 11.60 -11.92 -1.22
N ILE A 85 11.03 -10.74 -1.02
CA ILE A 85 9.72 -10.36 -1.55
C ILE A 85 9.81 -8.97 -2.16
N TRP A 86 9.27 -8.83 -3.37
CA TRP A 86 9.02 -7.54 -4.03
C TRP A 86 7.58 -7.11 -3.81
N HIS A 87 7.34 -5.82 -3.64
CA HIS A 87 6.01 -5.23 -3.43
C HIS A 87 5.79 -4.05 -4.38
N SER A 88 4.67 -4.01 -5.09
CA SER A 88 4.27 -2.84 -5.89
C SER A 88 3.69 -1.76 -4.98
N LEU A 89 4.35 -0.62 -4.90
CA LEU A 89 3.98 0.50 -4.04
C LEU A 89 2.78 1.31 -4.54
N GLU A 90 2.33 1.13 -5.78
CA GLU A 90 1.11 1.74 -6.33
C GLU A 90 0.62 0.94 -7.54
N GLY A 91 -0.66 0.53 -7.53
CA GLY A 91 -1.22 -0.35 -8.56
C GLY A 91 -0.50 -1.71 -8.63
N THR A 92 -0.63 -2.40 -9.76
CA THR A 92 0.07 -3.67 -10.02
C THR A 92 1.51 -3.42 -10.50
N GLY A 93 2.40 -4.40 -10.35
CA GLY A 93 3.78 -4.33 -10.83
C GLY A 93 3.89 -4.08 -12.34
N GLY A 94 2.88 -4.49 -13.12
CA GLY A 94 2.80 -4.24 -14.56
C GLY A 94 2.34 -2.82 -14.95
N GLU A 95 1.69 -2.09 -14.04
CA GLU A 95 1.24 -0.70 -14.27
C GLU A 95 2.41 0.28 -14.10
N SER A 96 3.33 0.33 -15.07
CA SER A 96 4.58 1.12 -14.99
C SER A 96 4.39 2.62 -14.81
N ALA A 97 3.28 3.18 -15.30
CA ALA A 97 2.94 4.59 -15.13
C ALA A 97 2.48 4.94 -13.71
N ARG A 98 2.12 3.94 -12.90
CA ARG A 98 1.61 4.14 -11.54
C ARG A 98 2.74 4.00 -10.53
N THR A 99 3.11 5.12 -9.91
CA THR A 99 4.21 5.19 -8.95
C THR A 99 3.84 6.05 -7.74
N LEU A 100 4.44 5.77 -6.60
CA LEU A 100 4.33 6.54 -5.38
C LEU A 100 5.38 7.66 -5.32
N ASP A 101 4.96 8.88 -4.99
CA ASP A 101 5.86 10.01 -4.72
C ASP A 101 5.97 10.21 -3.21
N PHE A 102 7.17 10.07 -2.64
CA PHE A 102 7.37 10.18 -1.19
C PHE A 102 7.27 11.63 -0.69
N THR A 103 7.26 12.61 -1.59
CA THR A 103 6.98 14.00 -1.25
C THR A 103 5.49 14.34 -1.26
N ARG A 104 4.68 13.49 -1.90
CA ARG A 104 3.22 13.64 -2.09
C ARG A 104 2.59 12.25 -2.22
N ALA A 105 2.40 11.56 -1.09
CA ALA A 105 2.10 10.13 -1.10
C ALA A 105 0.65 9.79 -1.49
N TYR A 106 -0.23 10.78 -1.61
CA TYR A 106 -1.59 10.60 -2.10
C TYR A 106 -1.71 10.93 -3.60
N PRO A 107 -2.73 10.39 -4.29
CA PRO A 107 -2.95 10.65 -5.72
C PRO A 107 -2.83 12.13 -6.10
N PRO A 108 -2.26 12.42 -7.29
CA PRO A 108 -1.78 13.77 -7.63
C PRO A 108 -2.89 14.84 -7.74
N PHE A 109 -4.14 14.42 -7.95
CA PHE A 109 -5.31 15.30 -7.96
C PHE A 109 -5.76 15.76 -6.57
N ILE A 110 -5.21 15.16 -5.50
CA ILE A 110 -5.38 15.69 -4.14
C ILE A 110 -4.49 16.92 -3.97
N ALA A 111 -5.11 18.02 -3.54
CA ALA A 111 -4.49 19.31 -3.35
C ALA A 111 -3.29 19.26 -2.38
N THR A 112 -2.28 20.08 -2.65
CA THR A 112 -0.99 20.06 -1.94
C THR A 112 -1.11 20.19 -0.43
N ALA A 113 -2.09 20.96 0.08
CA ALA A 113 -2.32 21.12 1.52
C ALA A 113 -2.71 19.81 2.23
N TYR A 114 -3.19 18.82 1.49
CA TYR A 114 -3.63 17.51 2.01
C TYR A 114 -2.64 16.39 1.68
N GLN A 115 -1.50 16.70 1.07
CA GLN A 115 -0.52 15.71 0.64
C GLN A 115 0.41 15.34 1.79
N PRO A 116 0.43 14.07 2.22
CA PRO A 116 1.40 13.63 3.19
C PRO A 116 2.74 13.28 2.55
N LYS A 117 3.77 13.15 3.40
CA LYS A 117 5.13 12.78 2.98
C LYS A 117 5.52 11.44 3.59
N VAL A 118 6.25 10.63 2.84
CA VAL A 118 6.93 9.44 3.37
C VAL A 118 8.28 9.89 3.93
N THR A 119 8.51 9.64 5.22
CA THR A 119 9.72 10.09 5.94
C THR A 119 10.61 8.95 6.42
N GLY A 120 10.08 7.72 6.45
CA GLY A 120 10.79 6.59 7.01
C GLY A 120 10.25 5.25 6.55
N LEU A 121 11.02 4.21 6.80
CA LEU A 121 10.70 2.82 6.55
C LEU A 121 10.85 2.04 7.85
N ARG A 122 9.91 1.12 8.09
CA ARG A 122 9.96 0.14 9.16
C ARG A 122 9.88 -1.27 8.59
N LEU A 123 10.74 -2.14 9.11
CA LEU A 123 10.53 -3.59 9.12
C LEU A 123 10.32 -4.04 10.55
N ARG A 124 9.38 -4.95 10.76
CA ARG A 124 9.19 -5.62 12.05
C ARG A 124 9.38 -7.12 11.89
N GLY A 125 10.07 -7.70 12.86
CA GLY A 125 10.36 -9.13 12.89
C GLY A 125 11.48 -9.49 13.86
N ASN A 126 11.89 -10.75 13.81
CA ASN A 126 12.86 -11.36 14.71
C ASN A 126 13.84 -12.28 13.96
N GLY A 127 14.90 -12.68 14.66
CA GLY A 127 15.94 -13.58 14.19
C GLY A 127 17.28 -12.89 13.93
N ARG A 128 18.14 -13.58 13.19
CA ARG A 128 19.53 -13.21 12.96
C ARG A 128 19.90 -13.23 11.48
N GLY A 129 20.50 -12.15 11.00
CA GLY A 129 20.98 -12.08 9.63
C GLY A 129 21.05 -10.66 9.08
N LYS A 130 21.24 -10.56 7.75
CA LYS A 130 21.25 -9.31 7.01
C LYS A 130 20.09 -9.23 6.03
N VAL A 131 19.36 -8.13 6.09
CA VAL A 131 18.26 -7.81 5.17
C VAL A 131 18.70 -6.68 4.25
N GLY A 132 18.76 -6.92 2.95
CA GLY A 132 18.86 -5.87 1.94
C GLY A 132 17.49 -5.31 1.64
N ILE A 133 17.36 -3.98 1.65
CA ILE A 133 16.17 -3.27 1.21
C ILE A 133 16.50 -2.44 -0.02
N GLU A 134 15.62 -2.48 -1.01
CA GLU A 134 15.71 -1.65 -2.20
C GLU A 134 14.36 -1.01 -2.48
N ILE A 135 14.38 0.29 -2.81
CA ILE A 135 13.25 1.00 -3.39
C ILE A 135 13.63 1.32 -4.84
N LYS A 136 12.80 0.89 -5.78
CA LYS A 136 13.08 1.01 -7.23
C LYS A 136 11.99 1.76 -7.95
N ASP A 137 12.33 2.35 -9.08
CA ASP A 137 11.34 2.87 -10.02
C ASP A 137 10.75 1.76 -10.90
N ALA A 138 9.84 2.14 -11.81
CA ALA A 138 9.18 1.20 -12.71
C ALA A 138 10.12 0.54 -13.73
N ALA A 139 11.29 1.13 -13.98
CA ALA A 139 12.35 0.58 -14.84
C ALA A 139 13.32 -0.31 -14.05
N GLN A 140 13.00 -0.63 -12.78
CA GLN A 140 13.84 -1.40 -11.85
C GLN A 140 15.15 -0.69 -11.47
N ALA A 141 15.29 0.62 -11.74
CA ALA A 141 16.44 1.38 -11.29
C ALA A 141 16.33 1.62 -9.78
N VAL A 142 17.41 1.38 -9.04
CA VAL A 142 17.47 1.58 -7.59
C VAL A 142 17.46 3.07 -7.29
N LEU A 143 16.41 3.53 -6.61
CA LEU A 143 16.27 4.90 -6.11
C LEU A 143 16.91 5.06 -4.73
N TRP A 144 16.83 4.00 -3.92
CA TRP A 144 17.43 3.93 -2.59
C TRP A 144 17.64 2.48 -2.19
N SER A 145 18.69 2.22 -1.42
CA SER A 145 18.93 0.90 -0.85
C SER A 145 19.65 1.00 0.49
N ASP A 146 19.42 0.03 1.36
CA ASP A 146 20.15 -0.11 2.62
C ASP A 146 20.28 -1.59 3.01
N LYS A 147 21.17 -1.88 3.97
CA LYS A 147 21.39 -3.22 4.52
C LYS A 147 21.27 -3.19 6.02
N TRP A 148 20.30 -3.94 6.54
CA TRP A 148 19.99 -3.97 7.97
C TRP A 148 20.49 -5.26 8.57
N THR A 149 21.06 -5.18 9.77
CA THR A 149 21.37 -6.37 10.56
C THR A 149 20.22 -6.59 11.52
N LEU A 150 19.58 -7.74 11.39
CA LEU A 150 18.59 -8.24 12.34
C LEU A 150 19.35 -9.10 13.35
N ASP A 151 19.21 -8.80 14.63
CA ASP A 151 19.71 -9.63 15.74
C ASP A 151 18.79 -9.39 16.93
N ALA A 152 17.62 -10.03 16.87
CA ALA A 152 16.59 -9.93 17.91
C ALA A 152 15.98 -11.31 18.16
N GLU A 153 15.75 -11.67 19.41
CA GLU A 153 15.09 -12.94 19.76
C GLU A 153 13.56 -12.82 19.70
N GLU A 154 13.04 -11.61 19.89
CA GLU A 154 11.62 -11.25 19.82
C GLU A 154 11.37 -10.21 18.72
N ASP A 155 10.10 -10.05 18.32
CA ASP A 155 9.71 -9.08 17.29
C ASP A 155 10.08 -7.67 17.68
N SER A 156 10.89 -7.03 16.83
CA SER A 156 11.42 -5.70 17.07
C SER A 156 11.25 -4.82 15.83
N ASP A 157 11.04 -3.53 16.07
CA ASP A 157 10.96 -2.53 15.01
C ASP A 157 12.36 -2.07 14.59
N PHE A 158 12.66 -2.23 13.31
CA PHE A 158 13.86 -1.71 12.67
C PHE A 158 13.45 -0.55 11.78
N ILE A 159 13.91 0.67 12.09
CA ILE A 159 13.47 1.89 11.43
C ILE A 159 14.64 2.59 10.77
N ARG A 160 14.42 3.13 9.56
CA ARG A 160 15.35 4.06 8.90
C ARG A 160 14.62 5.27 8.34
N PRO A 161 15.24 6.46 8.40
CA PRO A 161 14.75 7.61 7.66
C PRO A 161 14.89 7.34 6.16
N LEU A 162 13.95 7.86 5.38
CA LEU A 162 13.98 7.81 3.93
C LEU A 162 14.19 9.20 3.35
N PRO A 163 14.99 9.33 2.28
CA PRO A 163 15.05 10.58 1.52
C PRO A 163 13.74 10.81 0.74
N PRO A 164 13.49 12.03 0.27
CA PRO A 164 12.36 12.34 -0.59
C PRO A 164 12.53 11.69 -1.98
N LEU A 165 12.00 10.49 -2.15
CA LEU A 165 12.02 9.75 -3.42
C LEU A 165 10.84 10.13 -4.32
N ARG A 166 11.07 10.17 -5.62
CA ARG A 166 10.01 10.35 -6.62
C ARG A 166 9.93 9.11 -7.50
N ARG A 167 8.71 8.80 -7.96
CA ARG A 167 8.44 7.68 -8.87
C ARG A 167 8.83 6.30 -8.31
N ALA A 168 8.67 6.10 -7.00
CA ALA A 168 8.91 4.81 -6.38
C ALA A 168 7.83 3.81 -6.83
N LYS A 169 8.25 2.66 -7.36
CA LYS A 169 7.36 1.61 -7.85
C LYS A 169 7.46 0.34 -7.02
N PHE A 170 8.67 -0.10 -6.70
CA PHE A 170 8.88 -1.36 -5.99
C PHE A 170 9.56 -1.11 -4.65
N LEU A 171 9.13 -1.85 -3.63
CA LEU A 171 9.85 -2.03 -2.39
C LEU A 171 10.19 -3.51 -2.25
N ASN A 172 11.48 -3.80 -2.26
CA ASN A 172 12.00 -5.16 -2.16
C ASN A 172 12.72 -5.31 -0.84
N TRP A 173 12.44 -6.40 -0.13
CA TRP A 173 13.33 -6.87 0.92
C TRP A 173 13.90 -8.22 0.54
N THR A 174 15.17 -8.43 0.83
CA THR A 174 15.91 -9.65 0.53
C THR A 174 16.70 -10.06 1.76
N SER A 175 16.64 -11.31 2.17
CA SER A 175 17.59 -11.85 3.13
C SER A 175 18.80 -12.42 2.41
N LEU A 176 19.97 -12.14 2.95
CA LEU A 176 21.24 -12.57 2.40
C LEU A 176 21.59 -13.99 2.85
N ALA A 177 22.68 -14.53 2.32
CA ALA A 177 23.25 -15.80 2.74
C ALA A 177 23.42 -15.92 4.26
N GLY A 178 23.10 -17.10 4.80
CA GLY A 178 23.20 -17.41 6.23
C GLY A 178 22.12 -16.81 7.13
N CYS A 179 21.10 -16.14 6.57
CA CYS A 179 20.04 -15.54 7.38
C CYS A 179 19.05 -16.59 7.93
N ARG A 180 18.68 -16.40 9.20
CA ARG A 180 17.55 -17.06 9.84
C ARG A 180 16.70 -16.01 10.53
N MET A 181 15.62 -15.59 9.89
CA MET A 181 14.76 -14.51 10.38
C MET A 181 13.31 -14.71 9.95
N CYS A 182 12.43 -14.02 10.65
CA CYS A 182 11.01 -13.96 10.38
C CYS A 182 10.59 -12.49 10.36
N LEU A 183 9.89 -12.06 9.32
CA LEU A 183 9.31 -10.72 9.20
C LEU A 183 7.79 -10.83 9.22
N ASP A 184 7.13 -9.93 9.93
CA ASP A 184 5.67 -9.86 9.97
C ASP A 184 5.11 -8.61 9.28
N GLN A 185 5.88 -7.52 9.20
CA GLN A 185 5.39 -6.29 8.63
C GLN A 185 6.46 -5.45 7.94
N VAL A 186 6.04 -4.79 6.86
CA VAL A 186 6.74 -3.69 6.19
C VAL A 186 5.82 -2.47 6.20
N ALA A 187 6.31 -1.32 6.65
CA ALA A 187 5.51 -0.09 6.73
C ALA A 187 6.33 1.16 6.38
N LEU A 188 5.66 2.16 5.80
CA LEU A 188 6.22 3.50 5.57
C LEU A 188 5.74 4.44 6.67
N GLU A 189 6.65 5.24 7.21
CA GLU A 189 6.29 6.36 8.08
C GLU A 189 5.74 7.47 7.20
N ILE A 190 4.54 7.94 7.52
CA ILE A 190 3.86 9.02 6.84
C ILE A 190 3.75 10.21 7.79
N GLU A 191 4.32 11.33 7.40
CA GLU A 191 4.09 12.63 8.01
C GLU A 191 2.87 13.28 7.36
N LEU A 192 1.82 13.48 8.16
CA LEU A 192 0.54 14.03 7.73
C LEU A 192 0.51 15.55 7.90
N PRO A 193 -0.21 16.27 7.02
CA PRO A 193 -0.54 17.67 7.29
C PRO A 193 -1.38 17.79 8.57
N ASP A 194 -1.25 18.93 9.25
CA ASP A 194 -2.04 19.23 10.44
C ASP A 194 -3.51 19.49 10.04
N LEU A 195 -4.36 18.49 10.28
CA LEU A 195 -5.77 18.48 9.89
C LEU A 195 -6.63 18.01 11.07
N PRO A 196 -7.88 18.52 11.20
CA PRO A 196 -8.87 17.97 12.11
C PRO A 196 -9.06 16.46 11.91
N THR A 197 -9.39 15.74 12.99
CA THR A 197 -9.46 14.28 12.99
C THR A 197 -10.46 13.73 11.98
N GLU A 198 -11.63 14.35 11.88
CA GLU A 198 -12.72 13.94 10.97
C GLU A 198 -12.27 14.05 9.51
N LEU A 199 -11.62 15.18 9.18
CA LEU A 199 -11.09 15.43 7.85
C LEU A 199 -9.96 14.46 7.50
N ARG A 200 -9.11 14.13 8.48
CA ARG A 200 -8.05 13.14 8.35
C ARG A 200 -8.59 11.73 8.09
N VAL A 201 -9.65 11.32 8.80
CA VAL A 201 -10.31 10.01 8.59
C VAL A 201 -10.92 9.94 7.19
N PHE A 202 -11.65 10.98 6.77
CA PHE A 202 -12.20 11.07 5.43
C PHE A 202 -11.10 11.01 4.36
N LEU A 203 -10.05 11.83 4.50
CA LEU A 203 -8.95 11.91 3.56
C LEU A 203 -8.24 10.57 3.37
N LYS A 204 -7.94 9.84 4.45
CA LYS A 204 -7.32 8.50 4.37
C LYS A 204 -8.21 7.51 3.61
N SER A 205 -9.50 7.53 3.89
CA SER A 205 -10.48 6.64 3.27
C SER A 205 -10.64 6.97 1.78
N TYR A 206 -10.75 8.25 1.46
CA TYR A 206 -10.80 8.76 0.09
C TYR A 206 -9.51 8.41 -0.69
N ALA A 207 -8.34 8.63 -0.10
CA ALA A 207 -7.06 8.30 -0.71
C ALA A 207 -6.92 6.80 -0.96
N LYS A 208 -7.36 5.93 -0.03
CA LYS A 208 -7.35 4.47 -0.24
C LYS A 208 -8.25 4.07 -1.41
N LEU A 209 -9.46 4.64 -1.51
CA LEU A 209 -10.38 4.39 -2.63
C LEU A 209 -9.80 4.90 -3.96
N ALA A 210 -9.19 6.08 -3.94
CA ALA A 210 -8.53 6.69 -5.09
C ALA A 210 -7.35 5.87 -5.63
N ARG A 211 -6.72 5.00 -4.82
CA ARG A 211 -5.69 4.08 -5.31
C ARG A 211 -6.27 2.95 -6.15
N CYS A 212 -7.54 2.62 -5.97
CA CYS A 212 -8.26 1.70 -6.84
C CYS A 212 -8.85 2.37 -8.08
N HIS A 213 -8.87 3.70 -8.19
CA HIS A 213 -9.40 4.42 -9.34
C HIS A 213 -8.49 4.31 -10.57
N ASP A 214 -9.08 4.01 -11.73
CA ASP A 214 -8.45 4.12 -13.06
C ASP A 214 -8.86 5.45 -13.72
N ALA A 215 -7.89 6.36 -13.85
CA ALA A 215 -8.13 7.67 -14.44
C ALA A 215 -8.59 7.62 -15.91
N ARG A 216 -8.28 6.55 -16.65
CA ARG A 216 -8.68 6.40 -18.05
C ARG A 216 -10.18 6.14 -18.17
N THR A 217 -10.73 5.29 -17.32
CA THR A 217 -12.15 4.87 -17.35
C THR A 217 -13.02 5.68 -16.41
N GLY A 218 -12.44 6.29 -15.36
CA GLY A 218 -13.18 6.90 -14.24
C GLY A 218 -13.71 5.87 -13.24
N LEU A 219 -13.48 4.58 -13.48
CA LEU A 219 -14.00 3.51 -12.65
C LEU A 219 -13.04 3.15 -11.51
N VAL A 220 -13.59 2.47 -10.52
CA VAL A 220 -12.86 1.97 -9.36
C VAL A 220 -12.76 0.47 -9.44
N LYS A 221 -11.53 -0.04 -9.42
CA LYS A 221 -11.23 -1.47 -9.32
C LYS A 221 -11.78 -2.03 -8.02
N ASP A 222 -12.39 -3.21 -8.07
CA ASP A 222 -12.78 -3.93 -6.84
C ASP A 222 -11.55 -4.22 -5.96
N ARG A 223 -10.40 -4.46 -6.61
CA ARG A 223 -9.17 -4.86 -5.94
C ARG A 223 -7.96 -4.08 -6.47
N ALA A 224 -7.15 -3.56 -5.56
CA ALA A 224 -5.96 -2.77 -5.93
C ALA A 224 -4.92 -3.55 -6.77
N HIS A 225 -4.82 -4.87 -6.58
CA HIS A 225 -3.92 -5.77 -7.33
C HIS A 225 -4.52 -6.30 -8.65
N ALA A 226 -5.74 -5.91 -9.02
CA ALA A 226 -6.27 -6.20 -10.34
C ALA A 226 -5.82 -5.11 -11.34
N PRO A 227 -5.62 -5.45 -12.63
CA PRO A 227 -5.52 -4.45 -13.69
C PRO A 227 -6.82 -3.64 -13.80
N GLY A 228 -6.72 -2.35 -14.13
CA GLY A 228 -7.90 -1.53 -14.45
C GLY A 228 -8.68 -2.08 -15.64
N GLY A 229 -10.01 -2.03 -15.58
CA GLY A 229 -10.89 -2.58 -16.62
C GLY A 229 -11.09 -4.09 -16.55
N ALA A 230 -10.32 -4.84 -15.75
CA ALA A 230 -10.49 -6.30 -15.68
C ALA A 230 -11.70 -6.71 -14.81
N PHE A 231 -11.97 -5.96 -13.74
CA PHE A 231 -13.02 -6.24 -12.77
C PHE A 231 -13.35 -4.98 -11.96
N ASP A 232 -13.93 -3.99 -12.63
CA ASP A 232 -14.22 -2.69 -12.04
C ASP A 232 -15.60 -2.70 -11.36
N SER A 233 -15.67 -2.17 -10.14
CA SER A 233 -16.88 -2.16 -9.32
C SER A 233 -17.75 -0.95 -9.63
N VAL A 234 -18.97 -1.21 -10.12
CA VAL A 234 -19.93 -0.14 -10.45
C VAL A 234 -20.38 0.61 -9.20
N PRO A 235 -20.77 -0.05 -8.08
CA PRO A 235 -21.13 0.66 -6.85
C PRO A 235 -19.96 1.47 -6.26
N ALA A 236 -18.75 0.91 -6.25
CA ALA A 236 -17.59 1.65 -5.74
C ALA A 236 -17.26 2.88 -6.59
N SER A 237 -17.46 2.80 -7.91
CA SER A 237 -17.28 3.93 -8.83
C SER A 237 -18.29 5.05 -8.54
N ALA A 238 -19.57 4.71 -8.32
CA ALA A 238 -20.58 5.69 -7.92
C ALA A 238 -20.25 6.34 -6.56
N MET A 239 -19.84 5.54 -5.57
CA MET A 239 -19.42 6.03 -4.26
C MET A 239 -18.17 6.92 -4.36
N PHE A 240 -17.24 6.63 -5.27
CA PHE A 240 -16.06 7.47 -5.49
C PHE A 240 -16.41 8.80 -6.15
N CYS A 241 -17.37 8.83 -7.09
CA CYS A 241 -17.92 10.08 -7.61
C CYS A 241 -18.56 10.92 -6.50
N LEU A 242 -19.40 10.31 -5.67
CA LEU A 242 -20.04 11.00 -4.54
C LEU A 242 -19.00 11.53 -3.54
N ALA A 243 -18.03 10.68 -3.14
CA ALA A 243 -16.95 11.08 -2.25
C ALA A 243 -16.09 12.18 -2.86
N SER A 244 -15.88 12.19 -4.18
CA SER A 244 -15.13 13.25 -4.87
C SER A 244 -15.89 14.58 -4.91
N ALA A 245 -17.22 14.56 -4.99
CA ALA A 245 -18.03 15.77 -4.84
C ALA A 245 -17.88 16.35 -3.42
N VAL A 246 -17.98 15.51 -2.39
CA VAL A 246 -17.73 15.94 -1.00
C VAL A 246 -16.29 16.42 -0.81
N ALA A 247 -15.31 15.73 -1.38
CA ALA A 247 -13.91 16.13 -1.34
C ALA A 247 -13.69 17.50 -2.00
N ALA A 248 -14.47 17.85 -3.03
CA ALA A 248 -14.42 19.15 -3.67
C ALA A 248 -14.94 20.27 -2.76
N GLU A 249 -16.09 20.05 -2.10
CA GLU A 249 -16.63 20.99 -1.10
C GLU A 249 -15.64 21.22 0.07
N LEU A 250 -14.84 20.21 0.40
CA LEU A 250 -13.80 20.27 1.44
C LEU A 250 -12.46 20.82 0.94
N GLY A 251 -12.33 21.17 -0.35
CA GLY A 251 -11.09 21.68 -0.95
C GLY A 251 -9.98 20.63 -1.14
N ILE A 252 -10.27 19.34 -0.92
CA ILE A 252 -9.31 18.24 -1.08
C ILE A 252 -8.99 18.01 -2.56
N VAL A 253 -9.98 18.18 -3.44
CA VAL A 253 -9.84 18.13 -4.90
C VAL A 253 -10.54 19.33 -5.53
N ASP A 254 -10.24 19.63 -6.79
CA ASP A 254 -10.94 20.70 -7.50
C ASP A 254 -12.38 20.29 -7.87
N HIS A 255 -13.35 21.21 -7.81
CA HIS A 255 -14.71 20.96 -8.32
C HIS A 255 -14.71 20.53 -9.80
N ALA A 256 -13.82 21.10 -10.60
CA ALA A 256 -13.65 20.73 -12.01
C ALA A 256 -13.22 19.26 -12.17
N TYR A 257 -12.34 18.78 -11.29
CA TYR A 257 -11.93 17.38 -11.26
C TYR A 257 -13.10 16.47 -10.90
N ALA A 258 -13.85 16.78 -9.82
CA ALA A 258 -15.00 15.97 -9.40
C ALA A 258 -16.08 15.90 -10.48
N ALA A 259 -16.39 17.01 -11.15
CA ALA A 259 -17.36 17.04 -12.24
C ALA A 259 -16.89 16.25 -13.47
N GLU A 260 -15.59 16.30 -13.79
CA GLU A 260 -15.02 15.54 -14.89
C GLU A 260 -14.99 14.03 -14.61
N LEU A 261 -14.67 13.64 -13.38
CA LEU A 261 -14.75 12.25 -12.93
C LEU A 261 -16.17 11.70 -13.14
N LEU A 262 -17.20 12.44 -12.69
CA LEU A 262 -18.60 12.03 -12.87
C LEU A 262 -18.95 11.84 -14.34
N ARG A 263 -18.64 12.81 -15.21
CA ARG A 263 -18.92 12.72 -16.66
C ARG A 263 -18.19 11.56 -17.31
N ARG A 264 -16.97 11.26 -16.88
CA ARG A 264 -16.19 10.13 -17.42
C ARG A 264 -16.81 8.79 -17.04
N THR A 265 -17.15 8.64 -15.76
CA THR A 265 -17.85 7.45 -15.25
C THR A 265 -19.19 7.27 -15.95
N GLU A 266 -19.99 8.34 -16.07
CA GLU A 266 -21.27 8.33 -16.80
C GLU A 266 -21.10 7.88 -18.24
N ARG A 267 -20.09 8.39 -18.96
CA ARG A 267 -19.84 8.00 -20.36
C ARG A 267 -19.59 6.50 -20.51
N ILE A 268 -18.82 5.91 -19.60
CA ILE A 268 -18.57 4.46 -19.63
C ILE A 268 -19.82 3.69 -19.22
N MET A 269 -20.49 4.09 -18.13
CA MET A 269 -21.68 3.39 -17.63
C MET A 269 -22.88 3.50 -18.57
N GLY A 270 -23.03 4.61 -19.31
CA GLY A 270 -24.09 4.79 -20.30
C GLY A 270 -23.96 3.86 -21.51
N ALA A 271 -22.79 3.27 -21.73
CA ALA A 271 -22.57 2.25 -22.76
C ALA A 271 -22.80 0.81 -22.25
N VAL A 272 -23.03 0.62 -20.95
CA VAL A 272 -23.26 -0.70 -20.35
C VAL A 272 -24.73 -1.05 -20.48
N GLU A 273 -25.04 -2.18 -21.13
CA GLU A 273 -26.41 -2.68 -21.21
C GLU A 273 -26.90 -3.14 -19.83
N PRO A 274 -27.99 -2.56 -19.28
CA PRO A 274 -28.51 -2.97 -17.99
C PRO A 274 -29.30 -4.28 -18.11
N SER A 275 -29.21 -5.12 -17.07
CA SER A 275 -30.09 -6.28 -16.93
C SER A 275 -31.35 -5.86 -16.19
N SER A 276 -32.50 -5.89 -16.85
CA SER A 276 -33.80 -5.50 -16.26
C SER A 276 -33.81 -4.09 -15.65
N GLY A 277 -33.07 -3.16 -16.27
CA GLY A 277 -32.98 -1.76 -15.83
C GLY A 277 -31.98 -1.50 -14.70
N LEU A 278 -31.27 -2.52 -14.20
CA LEU A 278 -30.19 -2.37 -13.22
C LEU A 278 -28.83 -2.52 -13.88
N LEU A 279 -27.89 -1.68 -13.47
CA LEU A 279 -26.49 -1.83 -13.85
C LEU A 279 -25.89 -3.08 -13.19
N PRO A 280 -24.92 -3.75 -13.85
CA PRO A 280 -24.26 -4.90 -13.27
C PRO A 280 -23.43 -4.49 -12.04
N HIS A 281 -23.09 -5.47 -11.21
CA HIS A 281 -22.22 -5.24 -10.05
C HIS A 281 -20.78 -4.90 -10.47
N PHE A 282 -20.31 -5.53 -11.56
CA PHE A 282 -18.98 -5.36 -12.10
C PHE A 282 -19.03 -5.20 -13.61
N VAL A 283 -18.05 -4.51 -14.17
CA VAL A 283 -17.84 -4.41 -15.62
C VAL A 283 -16.43 -4.84 -15.99
N ARG A 284 -16.30 -5.35 -17.21
CA ARG A 284 -15.02 -5.54 -17.88
C ARG A 284 -14.93 -4.55 -19.04
N ILE A 285 -13.85 -3.80 -19.08
CA ILE A 285 -13.53 -2.82 -20.11
C ILE A 285 -12.27 -3.32 -20.82
N ASP A 286 -12.45 -3.77 -22.07
CA ASP A 286 -11.36 -4.24 -22.93
C ASP A 286 -10.57 -3.06 -23.53
#